data_AF-A0A2G2VGN1-F1
#
_entry.id   AF-A0A2G2VGN1-F1
#
_cell.length_a   1.000
_cell.length_b   1.000
_cell.length_c   1.000
_cell.angle_alpha   90.00
_cell.angle_beta   90.00
_cell.angle_gamma   90.00
#
_symmetry.space_group_name_H-M   'P 1'
#
loop_
_entity.id
_entity.type
_entity.pdbx_description
1 polymer ?
#
loop_
_entity_poly.entity_id
_entity_poly.type
_entity_poly.pdbx_seq_one_letter_code
_entity_poly.pdbx_strand_id
1 'polypeptide(L)'
;MISTRANFSWISTLNRRILRCESCHGQAERLLDSAKEMEDSIAVNLSSRRLEVSRFELIQQVYETVEVLIRSGTCKALVHIFLSQRGTTKIPRVTDLGLVPRHVKQVAILGVGLMGSEIATVFLLSNYYMILKEVNDIVLEAGIDRIKAKFIILFFYYYFNLPLEKFVKALSLLKVTFDYETFRDVDMVIENIAGAPMVHRLIRHITSSGPEFYFLALVLDDGLSQYRWPVA
;
A
#
# COMPACT_ATOMS: atom_id res chain seq x y z
N MET A 1 -35.66 11.82 0.16
CA MET A 1 -34.50 11.37 -0.64
C MET A 1 -33.53 10.63 0.28
N ILE A 2 -33.71 9.31 0.43
CA ILE A 2 -32.77 8.47 1.18
C ILE A 2 -31.82 7.92 0.13
N SER A 3 -30.60 8.47 0.09
CA SER A 3 -29.51 7.95 -0.75
C SER A 3 -29.09 6.58 -0.22
N THR A 4 -29.64 5.51 -0.80
CA THR A 4 -29.17 4.15 -0.58
C THR A 4 -28.11 3.80 -1.61
N ARG A 5 -26.94 4.45 -1.55
CA ARG A 5 -25.73 3.82 -2.10
C ARG A 5 -25.42 2.64 -1.19
N ALA A 6 -25.59 1.42 -1.71
CA ALA A 6 -25.12 0.23 -1.04
C ALA A 6 -23.59 0.38 -0.89
N ASN A 7 -23.13 0.62 0.34
CA ASN A 7 -21.71 0.83 0.61
C ASN A 7 -21.01 -0.53 0.62
N PHE A 8 -20.72 -1.07 -0.56
CA PHE A 8 -19.97 -2.32 -0.70
C PHE A 8 -18.48 -2.06 -0.42
N SER A 9 -18.10 -2.33 0.83
CA SER A 9 -16.73 -2.19 1.36
C SER A 9 -15.64 -2.87 0.50
N TRP A 10 -15.98 -3.84 -0.35
CA TRP A 10 -15.01 -4.55 -1.17
C TRP A 10 -14.56 -3.73 -2.39
N ILE A 11 -15.43 -2.91 -2.98
CA ILE A 11 -15.10 -2.06 -4.14
C ILE A 11 -14.17 -0.93 -3.73
N SER A 12 -14.43 -0.28 -2.60
CA SER A 12 -13.51 0.71 -2.02
C SER A 12 -12.17 0.08 -1.59
N THR A 13 -12.16 -1.21 -1.27
CA THR A 13 -10.93 -1.97 -0.99
C THR A 13 -10.19 -2.36 -2.26
N LEU A 14 -10.91 -2.72 -3.33
CA LEU A 14 -10.34 -3.01 -4.65
C LEU A 14 -9.73 -1.74 -5.27
N ASN A 15 -10.45 -0.61 -5.18
CA ASN A 15 -10.00 0.70 -5.66
C ASN A 15 -8.71 1.13 -4.94
N ARG A 16 -8.63 0.92 -3.62
CA ARG A 16 -7.41 1.15 -2.82
C ARG A 16 -6.21 0.27 -3.21
N ARG A 17 -6.46 -0.93 -3.74
CA ARG A 17 -5.41 -1.88 -4.14
C ARG A 17 -4.95 -1.67 -5.58
N ILE A 18 -5.85 -1.27 -6.48
CA ILE A 18 -5.53 -1.01 -7.89
C ILE A 18 -4.75 0.29 -8.07
N LEU A 19 -5.05 1.33 -7.28
CA LEU A 19 -4.26 2.58 -7.22
C LEU A 19 -2.80 2.39 -6.74
N ARG A 20 -2.40 1.20 -6.27
CA ARG A 20 -1.02 0.89 -5.85
C ARG A 20 -0.19 0.15 -6.92
N CYS A 21 -0.79 -0.25 -8.05
CA CYS A 21 -0.10 -1.00 -9.10
C CYS A 21 -0.06 -0.18 -10.39
N GLU A 22 1.05 0.50 -10.65
CA GLU A 22 1.24 1.30 -11.89
C GLU A 22 1.30 0.42 -13.15
N SER A 23 1.74 -0.84 -13.05
CA SER A 23 1.99 -1.70 -14.22
C SER A 23 0.74 -2.31 -14.88
N CYS A 24 -0.44 -2.23 -14.24
CA CYS A 24 -1.69 -2.87 -14.73
C CYS A 24 -2.87 -1.88 -14.82
N HIS A 25 -2.58 -0.58 -14.70
CA HIS A 25 -3.57 0.44 -14.36
C HIS A 25 -4.73 0.50 -15.36
N GLY A 26 -4.43 0.54 -16.67
CA GLY A 26 -5.46 0.76 -17.70
C GLY A 26 -6.40 -0.42 -17.97
N GLN A 27 -6.01 -1.66 -17.67
CA GLN A 27 -6.88 -2.84 -17.84
C GLN A 27 -7.66 -3.13 -16.54
N ALA A 28 -7.04 -2.87 -15.39
CA ALA A 28 -7.68 -2.95 -14.08
C ALA A 28 -8.74 -1.85 -13.88
N GLU A 29 -8.50 -0.62 -14.35
CA GLU A 29 -9.50 0.46 -14.33
C GLU A 29 -10.70 0.16 -15.20
N ARG A 30 -10.50 -0.33 -16.44
CA ARG A 30 -11.61 -0.73 -17.31
C ARG A 30 -12.46 -1.84 -16.67
N LEU A 31 -11.81 -2.83 -16.04
CA LEU A 31 -12.53 -3.88 -15.31
C LEU A 31 -13.25 -3.35 -14.07
N LEU A 32 -12.68 -2.36 -13.37
CA LEU A 32 -13.31 -1.67 -12.24
C LEU A 32 -14.51 -0.85 -12.69
N ASP A 33 -14.41 -0.10 -13.78
CA ASP A 33 -15.49 0.73 -14.27
C ASP A 33 -16.62 -0.12 -14.83
N SER A 34 -16.30 -1.20 -15.55
CA SER A 34 -17.30 -2.23 -15.89
C SER A 34 -17.93 -2.89 -14.65
N ALA A 35 -17.16 -3.08 -13.57
CA ALA A 35 -17.71 -3.62 -12.32
C ALA A 35 -18.62 -2.62 -11.60
N LYS A 36 -18.30 -1.31 -11.61
CA LYS A 36 -19.13 -0.23 -11.04
C LYS A 36 -20.40 -0.01 -11.86
N GLU A 37 -20.31 0.00 -13.19
CA GLU A 37 -21.49 0.10 -14.06
C GLU A 37 -22.45 -1.09 -13.83
N MET A 38 -21.88 -2.28 -13.66
CA MET A 38 -22.65 -3.47 -13.32
C MET A 38 -23.27 -3.36 -11.93
N GLU A 39 -22.53 -2.87 -10.93
CA GLU A 39 -23.05 -2.59 -9.58
C GLU A 39 -24.20 -1.58 -9.59
N ASP A 40 -24.04 -0.44 -10.25
CA ASP A 40 -25.05 0.61 -10.33
C ASP A 40 -26.31 0.10 -11.07
N SER A 41 -26.14 -0.69 -12.13
CA SER A 41 -27.25 -1.32 -12.85
C SER A 41 -28.00 -2.34 -11.99
N ILE A 42 -27.28 -3.19 -11.24
CA ILE A 42 -27.87 -4.16 -10.31
C ILE A 42 -28.55 -3.45 -9.13
N ALA A 43 -27.89 -2.46 -8.54
CA ALA A 43 -28.38 -1.71 -7.39
C ALA A 43 -29.64 -0.92 -7.74
N VAL A 44 -29.69 -0.26 -8.90
CA VAL A 44 -30.89 0.43 -9.39
C VAL A 44 -32.02 -0.58 -9.65
N ASN A 45 -31.75 -1.72 -10.30
CA ASN A 45 -32.78 -2.74 -10.54
C ASN A 45 -33.32 -3.37 -9.26
N LEU A 46 -32.45 -3.69 -8.31
CA LEU A 46 -32.84 -4.30 -7.03
C LEU A 46 -33.48 -3.28 -6.08
N SER A 47 -33.03 -2.01 -6.07
CA SER A 47 -33.59 -0.96 -5.19
C SER A 47 -34.93 -0.43 -5.67
N SER A 48 -35.09 -0.21 -6.98
CA SER A 48 -36.34 0.29 -7.56
C SER A 48 -37.51 -0.67 -7.32
N ARG A 49 -37.24 -1.98 -7.28
CA ARG A 49 -38.24 -3.03 -7.00
C ARG A 49 -38.35 -3.40 -5.52
N ARG A 50 -37.42 -2.97 -4.67
CA ARG A 50 -37.45 -3.26 -3.23
C ARG A 50 -38.65 -2.66 -2.50
N LEU A 51 -39.29 -1.65 -3.09
CA LEU A 51 -40.42 -0.93 -2.51
C LEU A 51 -41.78 -1.58 -2.81
N GLU A 52 -41.85 -2.55 -3.72
CA GLU A 52 -43.13 -3.08 -4.22
C GLU A 52 -43.32 -4.60 -4.00
N VAL A 53 -42.30 -5.30 -3.49
CA VAL A 53 -42.17 -6.76 -3.67
C VAL A 53 -41.96 -7.47 -2.32
N SER A 54 -42.54 -8.67 -2.17
CA SER A 54 -42.42 -9.45 -0.94
C SER A 54 -40.99 -9.94 -0.69
N ARG A 55 -40.63 -10.23 0.58
CA ARG A 55 -39.29 -10.76 0.93
C ARG A 55 -38.92 -12.04 0.17
N PHE A 56 -39.91 -12.90 -0.12
CA PHE A 56 -39.69 -14.16 -0.83
C PHE A 56 -39.30 -13.92 -2.30
N GLU A 57 -40.04 -13.07 -3.00
CA GLU A 57 -39.76 -12.69 -4.38
C GLU A 57 -38.42 -11.95 -4.53
N LEU A 58 -38.05 -11.12 -3.55
CA LEU A 58 -36.73 -10.46 -3.50
C LEU A 58 -35.59 -11.49 -3.45
N ILE A 59 -35.72 -12.56 -2.67
CA ILE A 59 -34.69 -13.61 -2.58
C ILE A 59 -34.59 -14.38 -3.90
N GLN A 60 -35.72 -14.69 -4.51
CA GLN A 60 -35.75 -15.38 -5.80
C GLN A 60 -35.09 -14.53 -6.91
N GLN A 61 -35.35 -13.23 -6.92
CA GLN A 61 -34.74 -12.32 -7.88
C GLN A 61 -33.23 -12.15 -7.65
N VAL A 62 -32.78 -12.10 -6.39
CA VAL A 62 -31.34 -12.11 -6.07
C VAL A 62 -30.69 -13.39 -6.58
N TYR A 63 -31.35 -14.54 -6.41
CA TYR A 63 -30.85 -15.82 -6.92
C TYR A 63 -30.65 -15.80 -8.45
N GLU A 64 -31.68 -15.38 -9.19
CA GLU A 64 -31.63 -15.28 -10.66
C GLU A 64 -30.52 -14.31 -11.13
N THR A 65 -30.42 -13.16 -10.47
CA THR A 65 -29.40 -12.15 -10.79
C THR A 65 -27.99 -12.69 -10.52
N VAL A 66 -27.79 -13.36 -9.39
CA VAL A 66 -26.49 -13.98 -9.04
C VAL A 66 -26.12 -15.06 -10.03
N GLU A 67 -27.08 -15.88 -10.49
CA GLU A 67 -26.81 -16.92 -11.48
C GLU A 67 -26.28 -16.35 -12.81
N VAL A 68 -26.91 -15.26 -13.29
CA VAL A 68 -26.45 -14.55 -14.50
C VAL A 68 -25.05 -13.96 -14.28
N LEU A 69 -24.81 -13.34 -13.12
CA LEU A 69 -23.54 -12.67 -12.82
C LEU A 69 -22.38 -13.66 -12.68
N ILE A 70 -22.58 -14.82 -12.04
CA ILE A 70 -21.53 -15.84 -11.89
C ILE A 70 -21.03 -16.33 -13.26
N ARG A 71 -21.90 -16.35 -14.28
CA ARG A 71 -21.54 -16.77 -15.64
C ARG A 71 -20.80 -15.68 -16.43
N SER A 72 -20.91 -14.41 -16.02
CA SER A 72 -20.30 -13.27 -16.69
C SER A 72 -18.76 -13.31 -16.68
N GLY A 73 -18.14 -12.76 -17.73
CA GLY A 73 -16.68 -12.62 -17.82
C GLY A 73 -16.10 -11.73 -16.71
N THR A 74 -16.81 -10.65 -16.36
CA THR A 74 -16.41 -9.71 -15.30
C THR A 74 -16.35 -10.38 -13.93
N CYS A 75 -17.36 -11.19 -13.56
CA CYS A 75 -17.33 -11.94 -12.30
C CYS A 75 -16.14 -12.91 -12.26
N LYS A 76 -15.92 -13.67 -13.34
CA LYS A 76 -14.77 -14.60 -13.44
C LYS A 76 -13.43 -13.88 -13.31
N ALA A 77 -13.27 -12.72 -13.95
CA ALA A 77 -12.07 -11.90 -13.86
C ALA A 77 -11.85 -11.36 -12.43
N LEU A 78 -12.90 -10.88 -11.76
CA LEU A 78 -12.82 -10.41 -10.38
C LEU A 78 -12.48 -11.54 -9.40
N VAL A 79 -13.04 -12.73 -9.59
CA VAL A 79 -12.68 -13.93 -8.82
C VAL A 79 -11.20 -14.28 -9.03
N HIS A 80 -10.70 -14.19 -10.27
CA HIS A 80 -9.28 -14.42 -10.56
C HIS A 80 -8.37 -13.39 -9.88
N ILE A 81 -8.73 -12.11 -9.91
CA ILE A 81 -7.98 -11.04 -9.19
C ILE A 81 -8.00 -11.32 -7.69
N PHE A 82 -9.15 -11.69 -7.14
CA PHE A 82 -9.31 -11.99 -5.72
C PHE A 82 -8.46 -13.19 -5.27
N LEU A 83 -8.44 -14.28 -6.05
CA LEU A 83 -7.62 -15.45 -5.77
C LEU A 83 -6.13 -15.14 -5.94
N SER A 84 -5.76 -14.40 -6.99
CA SER A 84 -4.39 -13.93 -7.23
C SER A 84 -3.87 -13.07 -6.07
N GLN A 85 -4.67 -12.12 -5.58
CA GLN A 85 -4.33 -11.28 -4.42
C GLN A 85 -4.12 -12.08 -3.12
N ARG A 86 -4.71 -13.28 -3.01
CA ARG A 86 -4.47 -14.19 -1.87
C ARG A 86 -3.31 -15.13 -2.11
N GLY A 87 -2.99 -15.39 -3.37
CA GLY A 87 -1.79 -16.13 -3.77
C GLY A 87 -0.51 -15.36 -3.47
N THR A 88 -0.52 -14.02 -3.56
CA THR A 88 0.69 -13.19 -3.35
C THR A 88 1.31 -13.30 -1.95
N THR A 89 0.56 -13.73 -0.93
CA THR A 89 1.08 -13.96 0.42
C THR A 89 1.68 -15.35 0.61
N LYS A 90 1.45 -16.27 -0.33
CA LYS A 90 1.93 -17.65 -0.31
C LYS A 90 3.08 -17.78 -1.31
N ILE A 91 4.28 -17.53 -0.83
CA ILE A 91 5.49 -17.62 -1.65
C ILE A 91 6.06 -19.03 -1.47
N PRO A 92 6.14 -19.85 -2.54
CA PRO A 92 6.76 -21.17 -2.47
C PRO A 92 8.19 -21.06 -1.94
N ARG A 93 8.61 -22.00 -1.11
CA ARG A 93 9.91 -22.05 -0.42
C ARG A 93 10.14 -20.96 0.63
N VAL A 94 9.12 -20.17 0.99
CA VAL A 94 9.19 -19.18 2.07
C VAL A 94 8.10 -19.45 3.11
N THR A 95 6.84 -19.41 2.69
CA THR A 95 5.69 -19.53 3.60
C THR A 95 5.37 -20.98 3.95
N ASP A 96 5.67 -21.90 3.04
CA ASP A 96 5.54 -23.36 3.19
C ASP A 96 6.54 -23.96 4.20
N LEU A 97 7.75 -23.41 4.26
CA LEU A 97 8.80 -23.84 5.19
C LEU A 97 8.63 -23.27 6.61
N GLY A 98 7.61 -22.45 6.85
CA GLY A 98 7.37 -21.82 8.16
C GLY A 98 8.47 -20.85 8.58
N LEU A 99 9.19 -20.24 7.62
CA LEU A 99 10.23 -19.27 7.93
C LEU A 99 9.61 -18.06 8.64
N VAL A 100 10.20 -17.66 9.76
CA VAL A 100 9.80 -16.47 10.49
C VAL A 100 10.59 -15.28 9.94
N PRO A 101 9.92 -14.24 9.40
CA PRO A 101 10.60 -13.03 8.97
C PRO A 101 11.37 -12.39 10.13
N ARG A 102 12.54 -11.81 9.85
CA ARG A 102 13.28 -11.05 10.85
C ARG A 102 12.40 -9.91 11.37
N HIS A 103 12.42 -9.70 12.69
CA HIS A 103 11.74 -8.56 13.28
C HIS A 103 12.48 -7.26 12.93
N VAL A 104 11.82 -6.38 12.19
CA VAL A 104 12.32 -5.03 11.87
C VAL A 104 11.76 -4.05 12.91
N LYS A 105 12.61 -3.27 13.56
CA LYS A 105 12.20 -2.22 14.52
C LYS A 105 12.47 -0.84 13.97
N GLN A 106 13.64 -0.68 13.34
CA GLN A 106 14.13 0.59 12.83
C GLN A 106 14.37 0.51 11.32
N VAL A 107 13.82 1.48 10.59
CA VAL A 107 13.93 1.58 9.13
C VAL A 107 14.56 2.91 8.75
N ALA A 108 15.52 2.91 7.84
CA ALA A 108 16.06 4.13 7.25
C ALA A 108 15.64 4.27 5.79
N ILE A 109 15.31 5.50 5.37
CA ILE A 109 15.03 5.84 3.98
C ILE A 109 16.11 6.83 3.51
N LEU A 110 16.72 6.49 2.38
CA LEU A 110 17.71 7.30 1.69
C LEU A 110 17.03 7.97 0.50
N GLY A 111 16.93 9.30 0.53
CA GLY A 111 16.24 10.08 -0.48
C GLY A 111 14.78 10.32 -0.11
N VAL A 112 14.46 11.52 0.37
CA VAL A 112 13.12 11.92 0.84
C VAL A 112 12.40 12.71 -0.26
N GLY A 113 12.45 12.18 -1.48
CA GLY A 113 11.67 12.70 -2.61
C GLY A 113 10.18 12.38 -2.50
N LEU A 114 9.50 12.41 -3.64
CA LEU A 114 8.07 12.10 -3.73
C LEU A 114 7.76 10.71 -3.15
N MET A 115 8.37 9.64 -3.69
CA MET A 115 8.12 8.27 -3.22
C MET A 115 8.66 8.01 -1.82
N GLY A 116 9.84 8.54 -1.49
CA GLY A 116 10.42 8.43 -0.14
C GLY A 116 9.48 8.94 0.95
N SER A 117 8.78 10.06 0.71
CA SER A 117 7.79 10.61 1.64
C SER A 117 6.54 9.73 1.80
N GLU A 118 6.10 9.05 0.74
CA GLU A 118 4.96 8.14 0.80
C GLU A 118 5.28 6.82 1.51
N ILE A 119 6.45 6.25 1.18
CA ILE A 119 6.99 5.06 1.87
C ILE A 119 7.15 5.38 3.36
N ALA A 120 7.73 6.55 3.67
CA ALA A 120 7.88 7.03 5.04
C ALA A 120 6.55 7.05 5.78
N THR A 121 5.53 7.65 5.17
CA THR A 121 4.18 7.74 5.77
C THR A 121 3.60 6.36 6.09
N VAL A 122 3.75 5.37 5.21
CA VAL A 122 3.22 4.01 5.43
C VAL A 122 3.87 3.32 6.63
N PHE A 123 5.19 3.44 6.77
CA PHE A 123 5.93 2.87 7.90
C PHE A 123 5.62 3.58 9.22
N LEU A 124 5.51 4.91 9.21
CA LEU A 124 5.14 5.69 10.39
C LEU A 124 3.72 5.36 10.88
N LEU A 125 2.75 5.19 9.97
CA LEU A 125 1.40 4.71 10.31
C LEU A 125 1.41 3.30 10.90
N SER A 126 2.39 2.50 10.53
CA SER A 126 2.60 1.14 11.03
C SER A 126 3.45 1.11 12.31
N ASN A 127 3.75 2.27 12.91
CA ASN A 127 4.46 2.42 14.18
C ASN A 127 5.91 1.87 14.15
N TYR A 128 6.61 2.01 13.02
CA TYR A 128 8.05 1.77 12.93
C TYR A 128 8.84 3.03 13.26
N TYR A 129 10.00 2.86 13.91
CA TYR A 129 10.95 3.96 14.09
C TYR A 129 11.65 4.24 12.78
N MET A 130 11.69 5.51 12.38
CA MET A 130 12.15 5.91 11.06
C MET A 130 13.30 6.89 11.11
N ILE A 131 14.31 6.64 10.28
CA ILE A 131 15.40 7.57 10.01
C ILE A 131 15.30 8.04 8.56
N LEU A 132 15.14 9.34 8.34
CA LEU A 132 15.21 9.96 7.03
C LEU A 132 16.59 10.55 6.83
N LYS A 133 17.22 10.19 5.71
CA LYS A 133 18.47 10.81 5.28
C LYS A 133 18.32 11.38 3.88
N GLU A 134 18.66 12.65 3.76
CA GLU A 134 18.66 13.41 2.52
C GLU A 134 19.90 14.31 2.51
N VAL A 135 20.45 14.59 1.33
CA VAL A 135 21.61 15.47 1.16
C VAL A 135 21.17 16.93 1.02
N ASN A 136 20.01 17.17 0.43
CA ASN A 136 19.50 18.52 0.16
C ASN A 136 18.40 18.91 1.16
N ASP A 137 18.66 19.95 1.97
CA ASP A 137 17.73 20.50 2.96
C ASP A 137 16.37 20.88 2.37
N ILE A 138 16.34 21.44 1.15
CA ILE A 138 15.11 21.86 0.48
C ILE A 138 14.24 20.64 0.15
N VAL A 139 14.86 19.55 -0.30
CA VAL A 139 14.16 18.31 -0.62
C VAL A 139 13.66 17.64 0.66
N LEU A 140 14.48 17.68 1.71
CA LEU A 140 14.18 17.11 3.01
C LEU A 140 12.97 17.78 3.67
N GLU A 141 13.00 19.11 3.76
CA GLU A 141 11.90 19.91 4.32
C GLU A 141 10.60 19.68 3.52
N ALA A 142 10.68 19.75 2.18
CA ALA A 142 9.55 19.47 1.32
C ALA A 142 9.04 18.01 1.49
N GLY A 143 9.90 17.05 1.75
CA GLY A 143 9.55 15.66 2.04
C GLY A 143 8.79 15.51 3.36
N ILE A 144 9.26 16.19 4.41
CA ILE A 144 8.61 16.23 5.73
C ILE A 144 7.24 16.90 5.63
N ASP A 145 7.12 17.98 4.87
CA ASP A 145 5.84 18.67 4.68
C ASP A 145 4.83 17.82 3.93
N ARG A 146 5.26 17.02 2.93
CA ARG A 146 4.40 16.03 2.28
C ARG A 146 3.89 14.97 3.26
N ILE A 147 4.75 14.47 4.16
CA ILE A 147 4.36 13.51 5.21
C ILE A 147 3.28 14.13 6.11
N LYS A 148 3.52 15.35 6.62
CA LYS A 148 2.54 16.07 7.45
C LYS A 148 1.22 16.31 6.73
N ALA A 149 1.27 16.79 5.49
CA ALA A 149 0.08 17.03 4.68
C ALA A 149 -0.73 15.74 4.45
N LYS A 150 -0.05 14.60 4.20
CA LYS A 150 -0.70 13.30 4.05
C LYS A 150 -1.41 12.88 5.33
N PHE A 151 -0.80 13.09 6.50
CA PHE A 151 -1.46 12.80 7.78
C PHE A 151 -2.73 13.65 7.99
N ILE A 152 -2.69 14.93 7.63
CA ILE A 152 -3.87 15.81 7.68
C ILE A 152 -4.97 15.28 6.76
N ILE A 153 -4.64 14.96 5.50
CA ILE A 153 -5.61 14.41 4.53
C ILE A 153 -6.21 13.10 5.05
N LEU A 154 -5.38 12.20 5.59
CA LEU A 154 -5.86 10.93 6.15
C LEU A 154 -6.77 11.14 7.35
N PHE A 155 -6.44 12.07 8.25
CA PHE A 155 -7.29 12.42 9.38
C PHE A 155 -8.70 12.86 8.93
N PHE A 156 -8.78 13.74 7.93
CA PHE A 156 -10.07 14.18 7.38
C PHE A 156 -10.80 13.07 6.60
N TYR A 157 -10.08 12.28 5.80
CA TYR A 157 -10.66 11.25 4.95
C TYR A 157 -11.31 10.10 5.74
N TYR A 158 -10.75 9.73 6.88
CA TYR A 158 -11.27 8.63 7.70
C TYR A 158 -12.42 9.02 8.66
N TYR A 159 -13.03 10.21 8.52
CA TYR A 159 -14.18 10.66 9.33
C TYR A 159 -13.97 10.40 10.83
N PHE A 160 -12.90 10.96 11.40
CA PHE A 160 -12.58 10.87 12.84
C PHE A 160 -12.31 9.45 13.41
N ASN A 161 -12.19 8.41 12.58
CA ASN A 161 -11.83 7.05 13.07
C ASN A 161 -10.34 6.88 13.41
N LEU A 162 -9.49 7.86 13.11
CA LEU A 162 -8.08 7.86 13.48
C LEU A 162 -7.83 8.96 14.52
N PRO A 163 -7.53 8.59 15.79
CA PRO A 163 -7.29 9.58 16.84
C PRO A 163 -6.00 10.35 16.56
N LEU A 164 -6.03 11.66 16.84
CA LEU A 164 -4.92 12.59 16.62
C LEU A 164 -3.61 12.13 17.28
N GLU A 165 -3.72 11.45 18.42
CA GLU A 165 -2.62 10.86 19.16
C GLU A 165 -1.77 9.89 18.32
N LYS A 166 -2.38 9.13 17.40
CA LYS A 166 -1.64 8.24 16.51
C LYS A 166 -0.71 9.03 15.59
N PHE A 167 -1.12 10.20 15.13
CA PHE A 167 -0.30 11.03 14.24
C PHE A 167 0.83 11.73 14.99
N VAL A 168 0.54 12.27 16.19
CA VAL A 168 1.57 12.85 17.06
C VAL A 168 2.63 11.81 17.41
N LYS A 169 2.20 10.60 17.76
CA LYS A 169 3.10 9.47 18.02
C LYS A 169 3.87 9.05 16.76
N ALA A 170 3.22 9.00 15.60
CA ALA A 170 3.90 8.67 14.35
C ALA A 170 5.01 9.69 14.03
N LEU A 171 4.74 10.98 14.21
CA LEU A 171 5.74 12.03 13.99
C LEU A 171 6.89 11.98 15.02
N SER A 172 6.65 11.54 16.26
CA SER A 172 7.73 11.39 17.25
C SER A 172 8.66 10.20 16.97
N LEU A 173 8.23 9.25 16.14
CA LEU A 173 9.06 8.13 15.67
C LEU A 173 9.96 8.52 14.48
N LEU A 174 9.81 9.72 13.94
CA LEU A 174 10.58 10.22 12.81
C LEU A 174 11.82 10.97 13.28
N LYS A 175 12.99 10.50 12.86
CA LYS A 175 14.27 11.19 13.05
C LYS A 175 14.88 11.56 11.71
N VAL A 176 15.43 12.76 11.63
CA VAL A 176 16.14 13.26 10.46
C VAL A 176 17.64 13.24 10.74
N THR A 177 18.44 12.83 9.77
CA THR A 177 19.91 12.81 9.86
C THR A 177 20.53 13.17 8.51
N PHE A 178 21.70 13.79 8.56
CA PHE A 178 22.55 14.01 7.38
C PHE A 178 23.68 12.97 7.30
N ASP A 179 24.03 12.39 8.44
CA ASP A 179 25.14 11.46 8.61
C ASP A 179 24.68 10.01 8.72
N TYR A 180 25.60 9.10 8.37
CA TYR A 180 25.38 7.65 8.42
C TYR A 180 25.65 7.03 9.80
N GLU A 181 26.14 7.78 10.79
CA GLU A 181 26.48 7.19 12.10
C GLU A 181 25.27 6.56 12.80
N THR A 182 24.09 7.15 12.62
CA THR A 182 22.83 6.65 13.17
C THR A 182 22.31 5.40 12.46
N PHE A 183 22.98 4.95 11.39
CA PHE A 183 22.55 3.75 10.66
C PHE A 183 22.96 2.47 11.37
N ARG A 184 23.92 2.53 12.32
CA ARG A 184 24.41 1.39 13.10
C ARG A 184 23.34 0.49 13.70
N ASP A 185 22.21 1.04 14.09
CA ASP A 185 21.14 0.28 14.76
C ASP A 185 19.93 0.02 13.85
N VAL A 186 20.05 0.31 12.55
CA VAL A 186 18.96 0.19 11.57
C VAL A 186 18.86 -1.26 11.09
N ASP A 187 17.64 -1.81 11.08
CA ASP A 187 17.40 -3.18 10.62
C ASP A 187 17.18 -3.27 9.10
N MET A 188 16.66 -2.20 8.49
CA MET A 188 16.31 -2.14 7.07
C MET A 188 16.60 -0.76 6.48
N VAL A 189 17.24 -0.73 5.31
CA VAL A 189 17.51 0.50 4.57
C VAL A 189 16.77 0.45 3.24
N ILE A 190 16.06 1.52 2.91
CA ILE A 190 15.34 1.68 1.65
C ILE A 190 16.02 2.80 0.86
N GLU A 191 16.49 2.48 -0.32
CA GLU A 191 17.08 3.46 -1.22
C GLU A 191 16.03 3.92 -2.24
N ASN A 192 15.83 5.22 -2.30
CA ASN A 192 14.93 5.90 -3.21
C ASN A 192 15.64 7.15 -3.79
N ILE A 193 16.83 6.92 -4.36
CA ILE A 193 17.65 7.95 -5.01
C ILE A 193 17.62 7.67 -6.51
N ALA A 194 17.27 8.68 -7.31
CA ALA A 194 17.27 8.55 -8.77
C ALA A 194 18.70 8.51 -9.33
N GLY A 195 19.02 7.48 -10.13
CA GLY A 195 20.27 7.32 -10.87
C GLY A 195 21.19 6.18 -10.39
N ALA A 196 21.59 5.29 -11.30
CA ALA A 196 22.64 4.29 -11.06
C ALA A 196 24.06 4.89 -11.20
N PRO A 197 25.14 4.36 -10.59
CA PRO A 197 25.26 3.36 -9.53
C PRO A 197 25.85 4.01 -8.25
N MET A 198 25.04 4.72 -7.46
CA MET A 198 25.43 5.09 -6.10
C MET A 198 25.22 3.96 -5.10
N VAL A 199 24.37 2.98 -5.41
CA VAL A 199 24.12 1.76 -4.62
C VAL A 199 25.42 1.13 -4.11
N HIS A 200 26.43 0.96 -4.97
CA HIS A 200 27.70 0.32 -4.58
C HIS A 200 28.58 1.20 -3.67
N ARG A 201 28.50 2.54 -3.82
CA ARG A 201 29.20 3.50 -2.94
C ARG A 201 28.50 3.63 -1.59
N LEU A 202 27.17 3.64 -1.61
CA LEU A 202 26.32 3.65 -0.44
C LEU A 202 26.54 2.37 0.37
N ILE A 203 26.53 1.20 -0.29
CA ILE A 203 26.88 -0.08 0.35
C ILE A 203 28.25 0.05 1.00
N ARG A 204 29.30 0.54 0.31
CA ARG A 204 30.62 0.74 0.96
C ARG A 204 30.58 1.66 2.19
N HIS A 205 29.86 2.78 2.14
CA HIS A 205 29.77 3.73 3.26
C HIS A 205 28.97 3.19 4.45
N ILE A 206 27.90 2.43 4.18
CA ILE A 206 27.11 1.76 5.23
C ILE A 206 27.90 0.58 5.81
N THR A 207 28.59 -0.20 4.98
CA THR A 207 29.42 -1.35 5.39
C THR A 207 30.62 -0.95 6.25
N SER A 208 31.17 0.26 6.09
CA SER A 208 32.26 0.73 6.97
C SER A 208 31.79 1.17 8.36
N SER A 209 30.48 1.38 8.55
CA SER A 209 29.95 2.02 9.75
C SER A 209 28.89 1.21 10.49
N GLY A 210 28.36 0.12 9.94
CA GLY A 210 27.19 -0.60 10.47
C GLY A 210 27.36 -2.11 10.75
N PRO A 211 26.39 -2.76 11.43
CA PRO A 211 26.34 -4.20 11.72
C PRO A 211 26.35 -5.10 10.47
N GLU A 212 26.69 -6.37 10.68
CA GLU A 212 26.90 -7.39 9.65
C GLU A 212 25.70 -7.67 8.71
N PHE A 213 24.47 -7.23 9.01
CA PHE A 213 23.29 -7.62 8.23
C PHE A 213 22.24 -6.51 8.06
N TYR A 214 22.25 -5.86 6.89
CA TYR A 214 21.19 -4.94 6.43
C TYR A 214 20.40 -5.54 5.27
N PHE A 215 19.09 -5.29 5.27
CA PHE A 215 18.24 -5.55 4.10
C PHE A 215 18.13 -4.24 3.29
N LEU A 216 18.65 -4.22 2.07
CA LEU A 216 18.54 -3.09 1.16
C LEU A 216 17.41 -3.34 0.15
N ALA A 217 16.37 -2.51 0.21
CA ALA A 217 15.32 -2.49 -0.81
C ALA A 217 15.51 -1.27 -1.72
N LEU A 218 15.76 -1.50 -3.01
CA LEU A 218 15.78 -0.45 -4.02
C LEU A 218 14.39 -0.28 -4.60
N VAL A 219 13.92 0.95 -4.62
CA VAL A 219 12.78 1.36 -5.44
C VAL A 219 13.36 2.03 -6.67
N LEU A 220 13.44 1.30 -7.79
CA LEU A 220 13.81 1.86 -9.09
C LEU A 220 12.53 2.06 -9.92
N ASP A 221 12.57 3.00 -10.85
CA ASP A 221 11.47 3.26 -11.79
C ASP A 221 11.07 1.99 -12.59
N ASP A 222 11.98 1.01 -12.69
CA ASP A 222 11.78 -0.27 -13.37
C ASP A 222 11.28 -1.42 -12.44
N GLY A 223 11.06 -1.14 -11.16
CA GLY A 223 10.54 -2.09 -10.16
C GLY A 223 11.36 -2.22 -8.87
N LEU A 224 10.85 -2.99 -7.91
CA LEU A 224 11.50 -3.24 -6.62
C LEU A 224 12.61 -4.28 -6.77
N SER A 225 13.87 -3.90 -6.51
CA SER A 225 15.01 -4.83 -6.46
C SER A 225 15.47 -5.01 -5.02
N GLN A 226 15.53 -6.25 -4.54
CA GLN A 226 16.00 -6.57 -3.18
C GLN A 226 17.41 -7.15 -3.23
N TYR A 227 18.30 -6.61 -2.41
CA TYR A 227 19.67 -7.13 -2.26
C TYR A 227 19.87 -7.63 -0.84
N ARG A 228 20.42 -8.85 -0.72
CA ARG A 228 20.76 -9.49 0.56
C ARG A 228 22.25 -9.38 0.80
N TRP A 229 22.65 -8.90 1.97
CA TRP A 229 24.04 -8.84 2.42
C TRP A 229 24.24 -9.62 3.73
N PRO A 230 25.39 -10.30 3.94
CA PRO A 230 26.44 -10.57 2.96
C PRO A 230 25.94 -11.46 1.82
N VAL A 231 26.52 -11.27 0.64
CA VAL A 231 26.33 -12.21 -0.47
C VAL A 231 26.99 -13.52 -0.03
N ALA A 232 26.18 -14.53 0.24
CA ALA A 232 26.67 -15.89 0.48
C ALA A 232 27.16 -16.52 -0.83
#